data_AF-A0A3C1WGQ8-F1
#
_entry.id   AF-A0A3C1WGQ8-F1
#
_cell.length_a   1.000
_cell.length_b   1.000
_cell.length_c   1.000
_cell.angle_alpha   90.00
_cell.angle_beta   90.00
_cell.angle_gamma   90.00
#
_symmetry.space_group_name_H-M   'P 1'
#
loop_
_entity.id
_entity.type
_entity.pdbx_description
1 polymer ?
#
loop_
_entity_poly.entity_id
_entity_poly.type
_entity_poly.pdbx_seq_one_letter_code
_entity_poly.pdbx_strand_id
1 'polypeptide(L)'
;MVTALLVLTSIWLFFASAKAHGRQLRLEREFEGHYSVEFGGKNHAWVEALWKAERFRFWGLTVVCEIGLLVVGVISHSASWKLGLVAIGWIPSLAFTVTGGLSLWRLLQAMKLRNRNASTAQSLRPNWVVNAMIGSAGWWVLVLILGVAAAFLS
;
A
#
# COMPACT_ATOMS: atom_id res chain seq x y z
N MET A 1 -19.99 22.17 -4.16
CA MET A 1 -20.33 20.77 -3.83
C MET A 1 -19.30 19.78 -4.39
N VAL A 2 -18.98 19.82 -5.70
CA VAL A 2 -17.99 18.92 -6.33
C VAL A 2 -16.60 18.98 -5.67
N THR A 3 -16.09 20.18 -5.39
CA THR A 3 -14.79 20.34 -4.69
C THR A 3 -14.76 19.70 -3.31
N ALA A 4 -15.82 19.84 -2.52
CA ALA A 4 -15.90 19.24 -1.20
C ALA A 4 -15.91 17.70 -1.29
N LEU A 5 -16.64 17.14 -2.27
CA LEU A 5 -16.64 15.70 -2.54
C LEU A 5 -15.25 15.21 -2.97
N LEU A 6 -14.57 15.93 -3.88
CA LEU A 6 -13.21 15.60 -4.30
C LEU A 6 -12.23 15.55 -3.12
N VAL A 7 -12.29 16.54 -2.22
CA VAL A 7 -11.45 16.58 -1.02
C VAL A 7 -11.75 15.40 -0.11
N LEU A 8 -13.02 15.15 0.20
CA LEU A 8 -13.43 14.04 1.06
C LEU A 8 -13.02 12.68 0.46
N THR A 9 -13.28 12.45 -0.83
CA THR A 9 -12.87 11.21 -1.50
C THR A 9 -11.36 11.05 -1.52
N SER A 10 -10.58 12.13 -1.68
CA SER A 10 -9.11 12.08 -1.62
C SER A 10 -8.60 11.72 -0.23
N ILE A 11 -9.21 12.27 0.82
CA ILE A 11 -8.89 11.91 2.22
C ILE A 11 -9.20 10.43 2.48
N TRP A 12 -10.38 9.97 2.05
CA TRP A 12 -10.78 8.57 2.20
C TRP A 12 -9.88 7.64 1.39
N LEU A 13 -9.47 8.02 0.18
CA LEU A 13 -8.54 7.27 -0.65
C LEU A 13 -7.19 7.09 0.04
N PHE A 14 -6.67 8.16 0.66
CA PHE A 14 -5.43 8.11 1.45
C PHE A 14 -5.53 7.12 2.60
N PHE A 15 -6.56 7.22 3.43
CA PHE A 15 -6.73 6.32 4.56
C PHE A 15 -6.98 4.87 4.13
N ALA A 16 -7.78 4.64 3.08
CA ALA A 16 -8.02 3.31 2.55
C ALA A 16 -6.72 2.68 2.02
N SER A 17 -5.90 3.45 1.29
CA SER A 17 -4.62 3.00 0.74
C SER A 17 -3.62 2.66 1.85
N ALA A 18 -3.47 3.55 2.83
CA ALA A 18 -2.62 3.32 4.00
C ALA A 18 -3.08 2.07 4.79
N LYS A 19 -4.39 1.89 4.97
CA LYS A 19 -4.94 0.71 5.64
C LYS A 19 -4.69 -0.57 4.85
N ALA A 20 -4.89 -0.56 3.54
CA ALA A 20 -4.65 -1.70 2.66
C ALA A 20 -3.17 -2.12 2.68
N HIS A 21 -2.25 -1.16 2.55
CA HIS A 21 -0.80 -1.38 2.67
C HIS A 21 -0.41 -1.97 4.03
N GLY A 22 -0.88 -1.37 5.13
CA GLY A 22 -0.59 -1.86 6.48
C GLY A 22 -1.10 -3.27 6.74
N ARG A 23 -2.29 -3.63 6.21
CA ARG A 23 -2.79 -5.01 6.26
C ARG A 23 -1.90 -5.95 5.46
N GLN A 24 -1.43 -5.54 4.29
CA GLN A 24 -0.58 -6.38 3.45
C GLN A 24 0.78 -6.66 4.12
N LEU A 25 1.40 -5.66 4.75
CA LEU A 25 2.62 -5.86 5.54
C LEU A 25 2.41 -6.76 6.75
N ARG A 26 1.25 -6.65 7.40
CA ARG A 26 0.87 -7.56 8.49
C ARG A 26 0.81 -9.01 7.98
N LEU A 27 0.21 -9.27 6.82
CA LEU A 27 0.13 -10.61 6.23
C LEU A 27 1.51 -11.16 5.86
N GLU A 28 2.37 -10.35 5.24
CA GLU A 28 3.74 -10.73 4.89
C GLU A 28 4.52 -11.14 6.15
N ARG A 29 4.37 -10.37 7.23
CA ARG A 29 4.99 -10.63 8.53
C ARG A 29 4.46 -11.88 9.23
N GLU A 30 3.14 -12.06 9.27
CA GLU A 30 2.52 -13.24 9.86
C GLU A 30 2.87 -14.51 9.06
N PHE A 31 3.00 -14.40 7.74
CA PHE A 31 3.42 -15.51 6.87
C PHE A 31 4.85 -15.97 7.17
N GLU A 32 5.74 -15.04 7.53
CA GLU A 32 7.11 -15.33 8.00
C GLU A 32 7.14 -15.84 9.46
N GLY A 33 5.99 -15.95 10.13
CA GLY A 33 5.89 -16.46 11.50
C GLY A 33 6.02 -15.40 12.59
N HIS A 34 5.99 -14.11 12.23
CA HIS A 34 6.05 -13.00 13.17
C HIS A 34 4.64 -12.45 13.44
N TYR A 35 4.00 -12.83 14.56
CA TYR A 35 2.60 -12.47 14.84
C TYR A 35 2.44 -11.21 15.69
N SER A 36 3.40 -10.90 16.55
CA SER A 36 3.43 -9.69 17.38
C SER A 36 4.48 -8.67 16.92
N VAL A 37 4.24 -7.41 17.25
CA VAL A 37 5.16 -6.28 17.06
C VAL A 37 5.07 -5.41 18.31
N GLU A 38 6.21 -4.92 18.78
CA GLU A 38 6.30 -3.92 19.83
C GLU A 38 6.57 -2.54 19.21
N PHE A 39 5.64 -1.61 19.40
CA PHE A 39 5.82 -0.22 18.99
C PHE A 39 6.73 0.50 19.99
N GLY A 40 7.81 1.11 19.50
CA GLY A 40 8.82 1.74 20.36
C GLY A 40 9.76 0.74 21.07
N GLY A 41 9.57 -0.57 20.86
CA GLY A 41 10.41 -1.63 21.40
C GLY A 41 11.40 -2.19 20.36
N LYS A 42 12.04 -3.32 20.71
CA LYS A 42 12.93 -4.06 19.78
C LYS A 42 12.13 -5.18 19.11
N ASN A 43 12.04 -5.16 17.79
CA ASN A 43 11.44 -6.26 17.03
C ASN A 43 12.49 -7.20 16.46
N HIS A 44 12.05 -8.36 15.96
CA HIS A 44 12.90 -9.30 15.24
C HIS A 44 13.58 -8.62 14.04
N ALA A 45 14.85 -8.96 13.78
CA ALA A 45 15.67 -8.28 12.76
C ALA A 45 15.04 -8.28 11.36
N TRP A 46 14.34 -9.36 11.00
CA TRP A 46 13.60 -9.45 9.74
C TRP A 46 12.47 -8.41 9.64
N VAL A 47 11.73 -8.17 10.73
CA VAL A 47 10.61 -7.21 10.78
C VAL A 47 11.14 -5.78 10.63
N GLU A 48 12.22 -5.45 11.32
CA GLU A 48 12.87 -4.13 11.21
C GLU A 48 13.44 -3.92 9.80
N ALA A 49 14.03 -4.94 9.19
CA ALA A 49 14.52 -4.88 7.82
C ALA A 49 13.38 -4.66 6.82
N LEU A 50 12.25 -5.38 6.97
CA LEU A 50 11.05 -5.18 6.18
C LEU A 50 10.55 -3.73 6.30
N TRP A 51 10.42 -3.21 7.52
CA TRP A 51 9.95 -1.85 7.75
C TRP A 51 10.88 -0.79 7.20
N LYS A 52 12.20 -0.95 7.37
CA LYS A 52 13.19 -0.04 6.80
C LYS A 52 13.09 0.00 5.28
N ALA A 53 12.99 -1.17 4.65
CA ALA A 53 12.83 -1.29 3.20
C ALA A 53 11.52 -0.65 2.72
N GLU A 54 10.42 -0.85 3.45
CA GLU A 54 9.12 -0.27 3.10
C GLU A 54 9.09 1.25 3.26
N ARG A 55 9.68 1.81 4.33
CA ARG A 55 9.81 3.26 4.47
C ARG A 55 10.64 3.85 3.33
N PHE A 56 11.74 3.20 2.97
CA PHE A 56 12.58 3.66 1.86
C PHE A 56 11.83 3.63 0.54
N ARG A 57 11.10 2.53 0.24
CA ARG A 57 10.29 2.42 -0.98
C ARG A 57 9.17 3.46 -1.02
N PHE A 58 8.44 3.62 0.09
CA PHE A 58 7.36 4.58 0.19
C PHE A 58 7.87 6.01 -0.03
N TRP A 59 8.83 6.46 0.77
CA TRP A 59 9.35 7.82 0.67
C TRP A 59 10.08 8.07 -0.64
N GLY A 60 10.84 7.10 -1.13
CA GLY A 60 11.48 7.19 -2.45
C GLY A 60 10.46 7.39 -3.56
N LEU A 61 9.37 6.60 -3.57
CA LEU A 61 8.31 6.74 -4.57
C LEU A 61 7.55 8.05 -4.44
N THR A 62 7.19 8.45 -3.22
CA THR A 62 6.53 9.74 -2.94
C THR A 62 7.35 10.91 -3.46
N VAL A 63 8.64 10.97 -3.12
CA VAL A 63 9.56 12.05 -3.56
C VAL A 63 9.70 12.06 -5.08
N VAL A 64 9.89 10.90 -5.72
CA VAL A 64 10.00 10.81 -7.19
C VAL A 64 8.72 11.32 -7.86
N CYS A 65 7.55 10.92 -7.37
CA CYS A 65 6.28 11.40 -7.89
C CYS A 65 6.06 12.90 -7.64
N GLU A 66 6.43 13.43 -6.48
CA GLU A 66 6.31 14.86 -6.16
C GLU A 66 7.21 15.72 -7.05
N ILE A 67 8.45 15.29 -7.29
CA ILE A 67 9.35 15.96 -8.23
C ILE A 67 8.75 15.93 -9.64
N GLY A 68 8.21 14.80 -10.07
CA GLY A 68 7.53 14.68 -11.36
C GLY A 68 6.35 15.65 -11.49
N LEU A 69 5.52 15.76 -10.45
CA LEU A 69 4.40 16.70 -10.40
C LEU A 69 4.88 18.15 -10.48
N LEU A 70 5.95 18.49 -9.75
CA LEU A 70 6.53 19.83 -9.78
C LEU A 70 7.06 20.19 -11.17
N VAL A 71 7.77 19.28 -11.83
CA VAL A 71 8.25 19.47 -13.21
C VAL A 71 7.08 19.72 -14.17
N VAL A 72 6.00 18.92 -14.07
CA VAL A 72 4.79 19.13 -14.87
C VAL A 72 4.14 20.49 -14.58
N GLY A 73 4.04 20.88 -13.31
CA GLY A 73 3.50 22.18 -12.92
C GLY A 73 4.29 23.36 -13.50
N VAL A 74 5.63 23.28 -13.47
CA VAL A 74 6.52 24.29 -14.05
C VAL A 74 6.36 24.36 -15.57
N ILE A 75 6.42 23.22 -16.27
CA ILE A 75 6.30 23.18 -17.74
C ILE A 75 4.93 23.72 -18.18
N SER A 76 3.86 23.33 -17.48
CA SER A 76 2.48 23.74 -17.80
C SER A 76 2.11 25.15 -17.33
N HIS A 77 3.01 25.85 -16.62
CA HIS A 77 2.74 27.16 -16.00
C HIS A 77 1.47 27.17 -15.13
N SER A 78 1.14 26.03 -14.52
CA SER A 78 -0.06 25.84 -13.71
C SER A 78 0.30 25.87 -12.24
N ALA A 79 -0.22 26.87 -11.51
CA ALA A 79 -0.16 26.94 -10.06
C ALA A 79 -1.59 26.88 -9.50
N SER A 80 -2.21 25.69 -9.59
CA SER A 80 -3.57 25.48 -9.08
C SER A 80 -3.56 24.75 -7.74
N TRP A 81 -4.48 25.09 -6.85
CA TRP A 81 -4.72 24.36 -5.60
C TRP A 81 -5.01 22.86 -5.82
N LYS A 82 -5.49 22.48 -7.02
CA LYS A 82 -5.66 21.08 -7.43
C LYS A 82 -4.33 20.33 -7.44
N LEU A 83 -3.22 20.96 -7.84
CA LEU A 83 -1.88 20.35 -7.75
C LEU A 83 -1.49 20.09 -6.30
N GLY A 84 -1.89 20.96 -5.37
CA GLY A 84 -1.71 20.74 -3.93
C GLY A 84 -2.46 19.51 -3.41
N LEU A 85 -3.69 19.28 -3.86
CA LEU A 85 -4.44 18.05 -3.53
C LEU A 85 -3.78 16.79 -4.09
N VAL A 86 -3.26 16.85 -5.32
CA VAL A 86 -2.52 15.73 -5.91
C VAL A 86 -1.25 15.45 -5.11
N ALA A 87 -0.50 16.49 -4.75
CA ALA A 87 0.73 16.36 -3.97
C ALA A 87 0.50 15.74 -2.59
N ILE A 88 -0.46 16.25 -1.83
CA ILE A 88 -0.65 15.85 -0.42
C ILE A 88 -1.49 14.58 -0.28
N GLY A 89 -2.48 14.39 -1.17
CA GLY A 89 -3.42 13.26 -1.07
C GLY A 89 -3.06 12.12 -2.01
N TRP A 90 -2.96 12.41 -3.30
CA TRP A 90 -2.94 11.35 -4.32
C TRP A 90 -1.59 10.67 -4.43
N ILE A 91 -0.49 11.42 -4.35
CA ILE A 91 0.86 10.86 -4.45
C ILE A 91 1.13 9.87 -3.29
N PRO A 92 0.91 10.21 -2.02
CA PRO A 92 1.04 9.24 -0.93
C PRO A 92 0.10 8.03 -1.08
N SER A 93 -1.13 8.24 -1.56
CA SER A 93 -2.09 7.16 -1.82
C SER A 93 -1.58 6.18 -2.89
N LEU A 94 -1.01 6.72 -3.97
CA LEU A 94 -0.38 5.95 -5.03
C LEU A 94 0.83 5.18 -4.47
N ALA A 95 1.67 5.84 -3.67
CA ALA A 95 2.83 5.21 -3.06
C ALA A 95 2.42 4.02 -2.18
N PHE A 96 1.43 4.19 -1.30
CA PHE A 96 0.87 3.08 -0.49
C PHE A 96 0.30 1.95 -1.35
N THR A 97 -0.37 2.29 -2.45
CA THR A 97 -0.96 1.29 -3.35
C THR A 97 0.12 0.48 -4.04
N VAL A 98 1.16 1.12 -4.56
CA VAL A 98 2.30 0.45 -5.22
C VAL A 98 3.08 -0.40 -4.24
N THR A 99 3.43 0.11 -3.06
CA THR A 99 4.17 -0.68 -2.06
C THR A 99 3.34 -1.83 -1.52
N GLY A 100 2.02 -1.65 -1.38
CA GLY A 100 1.10 -2.72 -1.01
C GLY A 100 1.01 -3.80 -2.08
N GLY A 101 0.92 -3.41 -3.36
CA GLY A 101 0.99 -4.36 -4.49
C GLY A 101 2.30 -5.15 -4.50
N LEU A 102 3.43 -4.49 -4.23
CA LEU A 102 4.74 -5.16 -4.11
C LEU A 102 4.78 -6.14 -2.93
N SER A 103 4.21 -5.79 -1.78
CA SER A 103 4.11 -6.69 -0.62
C SER A 103 3.22 -7.90 -0.92
N LEU A 104 2.11 -7.71 -1.62
CA LEU A 104 1.27 -8.81 -2.10
C LEU A 104 2.04 -9.71 -3.06
N TRP A 105 2.75 -9.14 -4.03
CA TRP A 105 3.58 -9.90 -4.96
C TRP A 105 4.62 -10.76 -4.23
N ARG A 106 5.34 -10.20 -3.25
CA ARG A 106 6.32 -10.94 -2.44
C ARG A 106 5.67 -12.08 -1.67
N LEU A 107 4.51 -11.85 -1.07
CA LEU A 107 3.73 -12.89 -0.38
C LEU A 107 3.33 -14.03 -1.33
N LEU A 108 2.81 -13.69 -2.52
CA LEU A 108 2.45 -14.68 -3.55
C LEU A 108 3.67 -15.51 -4.00
N GLN A 109 4.82 -14.88 -4.18
CA GLN A 109 6.06 -15.58 -4.52
C GLN A 109 6.53 -16.49 -3.39
N ALA A 110 6.50 -16.02 -2.14
CA ALA A 110 6.88 -16.82 -0.97
C ALA A 110 5.97 -18.04 -0.81
N MET A 111 4.66 -17.88 -1.01
CA MET A 111 3.70 -19.00 -1.05
C MET A 111 4.00 -19.99 -2.17
N LYS A 112 4.29 -19.50 -3.37
CA LYS A 112 4.63 -20.35 -4.53
C LYS A 112 5.89 -21.17 -4.28
N LEU A 113 6.92 -20.56 -3.70
CA LEU A 113 8.18 -21.23 -3.35
C LEU A 113 7.98 -22.27 -2.25
N ARG A 114 7.27 -21.94 -1.17
CA ARG A 114 6.97 -22.90 -0.09
C ARG A 114 6.14 -24.09 -0.60
N ASN A 115 5.18 -23.85 -1.50
CA ASN A 115 4.38 -24.92 -2.10
C ASN A 115 5.19 -25.83 -3.04
N ARG A 116 6.22 -25.31 -3.72
CA ARG A 116 7.14 -26.12 -4.55
C ARG A 116 8.04 -27.01 -3.72
N ASN A 117 8.48 -26.53 -2.56
CA ASN A 117 9.38 -27.25 -1.66
C ASN A 117 8.64 -28.15 -0.66
N ALA A 118 7.31 -28.09 -0.63
CA ALA A 118 6.49 -28.97 0.19
C ALA A 118 6.52 -30.39 -0.41
N SER A 119 7.40 -31.25 0.11
CA SER A 119 7.28 -32.70 -0.06
C SER A 119 5.89 -33.16 0.40
N THR A 120 5.31 -34.11 -0.33
CA THR A 120 3.91 -34.58 -0.40
C THR A 120 3.13 -34.76 0.91
N ALA A 121 3.75 -34.65 2.08
CA ALA A 121 3.13 -34.77 3.40
C ALA A 121 2.79 -33.43 4.10
N GLN A 122 3.22 -32.27 3.57
CA GLN A 122 3.07 -30.99 4.27
C GLN A 122 2.56 -29.87 3.34
N SER A 123 1.38 -30.06 2.74
CA SER A 123 0.63 -28.98 2.09
C SER A 123 0.05 -28.01 3.14
N LEU A 124 0.95 -27.33 3.88
CA LEU A 124 0.60 -26.22 4.75
C LEU A 124 0.23 -25.03 3.87
N ARG A 125 -0.95 -25.06 3.24
CA ARG A 125 -1.72 -23.85 3.01
C ARG A 125 -2.51 -23.62 4.29
N PRO A 126 -2.07 -22.75 5.20
CA PRO A 126 -2.90 -22.46 6.35
C PRO A 126 -4.15 -21.77 5.82
N ASN A 127 -5.33 -22.34 6.01
CA ASN A 127 -6.60 -21.76 5.58
C ASN A 127 -6.76 -20.29 6.06
N TRP A 128 -6.07 -19.93 7.15
CA TRP A 128 -6.01 -18.56 7.65
C TRP A 128 -5.43 -17.56 6.65
N VAL A 129 -4.40 -17.91 5.85
CA VAL A 129 -3.77 -16.97 4.90
C VAL A 129 -4.76 -16.58 3.82
N VAL A 130 -5.49 -17.57 3.28
CA VAL A 130 -6.50 -17.35 2.24
C VAL A 130 -7.62 -16.44 2.78
N ASN A 131 -8.15 -16.75 3.97
CA ASN A 131 -9.18 -15.94 4.60
C ASN A 131 -8.70 -14.50 4.88
N ALA A 132 -7.44 -14.35 5.32
CA ALA A 132 -6.87 -13.06 5.62
C ALA A 132 -6.58 -12.23 4.35
N MET A 133 -6.21 -12.88 3.23
CA MET A 133 -6.12 -12.23 1.91
C MET A 133 -7.48 -11.77 1.42
N ILE A 134 -8.56 -12.57 1.57
CA ILE A 134 -9.92 -12.16 1.21
C ILE A 134 -10.33 -10.92 2.01
N GLY A 135 -10.04 -10.92 3.32
CA GLY A 135 -10.26 -9.73 4.15
C GLY A 135 -9.42 -8.51 3.75
N SER A 136 -8.28 -8.71 3.08
CA SER A 136 -7.48 -7.62 2.51
C SER A 136 -8.00 -7.16 1.14
N ALA A 137 -8.57 -8.05 0.34
CA ALA A 137 -9.13 -7.74 -0.97
C ALA A 137 -10.24 -6.68 -0.89
N GLY A 138 -11.09 -6.72 0.16
CA GLY A 138 -12.11 -5.71 0.39
C GLY A 138 -11.55 -4.28 0.51
N TRP A 139 -10.39 -4.12 1.15
CA TRP A 139 -9.72 -2.81 1.23
C TRP A 139 -9.15 -2.37 -0.12
N TRP A 140 -8.59 -3.29 -0.91
CA TRP A 140 -8.11 -2.98 -2.25
C TRP A 140 -9.25 -2.60 -3.21
N VAL A 141 -10.40 -3.26 -3.11
CA VAL A 141 -11.61 -2.88 -3.85
C VAL A 141 -12.06 -1.48 -3.46
N LEU A 142 -12.06 -1.14 -2.17
CA LEU A 142 -12.39 0.20 -1.70
C LEU A 142 -11.42 1.26 -2.25
N VAL A 143 -10.11 0.99 -2.25
CA VAL A 143 -9.09 1.86 -2.85
C VAL A 143 -9.39 2.10 -4.33
N LEU A 144 -9.74 1.06 -5.09
CA LEU A 144 -10.10 1.19 -6.51
C LEU A 144 -11.35 2.05 -6.70
N ILE A 145 -12.42 1.79 -5.93
CA ILE A 145 -13.67 2.57 -6.01
C ILE A 145 -13.40 4.05 -5.72
N LEU A 146 -12.67 4.35 -4.66
CA LEU A 146 -12.33 5.72 -4.27
C LEU A 146 -11.40 6.39 -5.28
N GLY A 147 -10.43 5.66 -5.85
CA GLY A 147 -9.53 6.18 -6.88
C GLY A 147 -10.28 6.55 -8.16
N VAL A 148 -11.18 5.67 -8.62
CA VAL A 148 -12.04 5.93 -9.78
C VAL A 148 -12.96 7.13 -9.50
N ALA A 149 -13.61 7.16 -8.33
CA ALA A 149 -14.48 8.28 -7.95
C ALA A 149 -13.71 9.61 -7.88
N ALA A 150 -12.50 9.63 -7.33
CA ALA A 150 -11.67 10.82 -7.27
C ALA A 150 -11.26 11.32 -8.66
N ALA A 151 -10.91 10.40 -9.57
CA ALA A 151 -10.58 10.72 -10.96
C ALA A 151 -11.76 11.30 -11.76
N PHE A 152 -12.99 10.85 -11.50
CA PHE A 152 -14.18 11.43 -12.12
C PHE A 152 -14.53 12.83 -11.58
N LEU A 153 -14.09 13.17 -10.36
CA LEU A 153 -14.40 14.44 -9.69
C LEU A 153 -13.33 15.54 -9.91
N SER A 154 -12.12 15.18 -10.39
CA SER A 154 -10.96 16.07 -10.53
C SER A 154 -10.96 16.88 -11.83
#